data_AF-A0A961TV98-F1
#
_entry.id   AF-A0A961TV98-F1
#
_cell.length_a   1.000
_cell.length_b   1.000
_cell.length_c   1.000
_cell.angle_alpha   90.00
_cell.angle_beta   90.00
_cell.angle_gamma   90.00
#
_symmetry.space_group_name_H-M   'P 1'
#
loop_
_entity.id
_entity.type
_entity.pdbx_description
1 polymer ?
#
loop_
_entity_poly.entity_id
_entity_poly.type
_entity_poly.pdbx_seq_one_letter_code
_entity_poly.pdbx_strand_id
1 'polypeptide(L)'
;MSLTAVSFSKPRRREPRLSAPYVPGKHDQRFWTDAERDIVRRYFPDGGAGACLARLPQHRSTAGVYGQAKILGVKRNGSPATRKRHQASPELDQEIREGWQAMDAGRKGAVADLALRLKVPRWWWTKRLTFLGLTIRHKKEPPWTAAKTC
;
A
#
# COMPACT_ATOMS: atom_id res chain seq x y z
N MET A 1 -34.74 48.31 -29.12
CA MET A 1 -33.52 48.38 -28.29
C MET A 1 -32.49 47.44 -28.89
N SER A 2 -31.40 47.95 -29.44
CA SER A 2 -30.34 47.14 -30.06
C SER A 2 -29.24 46.84 -29.05
N LEU A 3 -28.82 45.57 -28.99
CA LEU A 3 -27.70 45.14 -28.16
C LEU A 3 -26.39 45.30 -28.94
N THR A 4 -25.46 46.06 -28.38
CA THR A 4 -24.13 46.26 -28.95
C THR A 4 -23.21 45.12 -28.54
N ALA A 5 -22.62 44.42 -29.50
CA ALA A 5 -21.66 43.36 -29.21
C ALA A 5 -20.33 43.96 -28.70
N VAL A 6 -19.95 43.62 -27.47
CA VAL A 6 -18.65 44.02 -26.89
C VAL A 6 -17.63 42.92 -27.16
N SER A 7 -16.52 43.27 -27.82
CA SER A 7 -15.40 42.37 -28.07
C SER A 7 -14.62 42.13 -26.76
N PHE A 8 -14.58 40.87 -26.31
CA PHE A 8 -13.77 40.43 -25.16
C PHE A 8 -12.30 40.15 -25.51
N SER A 9 -11.78 40.69 -26.61
CA SER A 9 -10.37 40.52 -27.00
C SER A 9 -9.46 41.31 -26.06
N LYS A 10 -9.10 40.70 -24.92
CA LYS A 10 -8.09 41.23 -24.02
C LYS A 10 -6.73 40.80 -24.57
N PRO A 11 -5.84 41.73 -24.97
CA PRO A 11 -4.52 41.35 -25.46
C PRO A 11 -3.75 40.68 -24.32
N ARG A 12 -3.50 39.37 -24.44
CA ARG A 12 -2.66 38.63 -23.50
C ARG A 12 -1.22 39.10 -23.66
N ARG A 13 -0.74 39.95 -22.76
CA ARG A 13 0.68 40.30 -22.69
C ARG A 13 1.45 39.07 -22.22
N ARG A 14 2.56 38.75 -22.90
CA ARG A 14 3.48 37.70 -22.45
C ARG A 14 4.25 38.24 -21.25
N GLU A 15 3.72 37.99 -20.06
CA GLU A 15 4.43 38.29 -18.82
C GLU A 15 5.59 37.30 -18.64
N PRO A 16 6.73 37.75 -18.08
CA PRO A 16 7.79 36.85 -17.70
C PRO A 16 7.27 35.81 -16.69
N ARG A 17 7.86 34.61 -16.74
CA ARG A 17 7.46 33.53 -15.81
C ARG A 17 7.65 34.00 -14.38
N LEU A 18 6.62 33.83 -13.55
CA LEU A 18 6.66 34.11 -12.11
C LEU A 18 7.61 33.16 -11.36
N SER A 19 7.91 31.98 -11.93
CA SER A 19 8.87 31.05 -11.35
C SER A 19 10.30 31.44 -11.68
N ALA A 20 11.22 31.17 -10.75
CA ALA A 20 12.65 31.32 -10.99
C ALA A 20 13.08 30.62 -12.30
N PRO A 21 14.00 31.22 -13.07
CA PRO A 21 14.51 30.60 -14.29
C PRO A 21 15.19 29.26 -13.98
N TYR A 22 15.12 28.35 -14.94
CA TYR A 22 15.80 27.06 -14.85
C TYR A 22 17.31 27.29 -14.69
N VAL A 23 17.91 26.71 -13.65
CA VAL A 23 19.35 26.73 -13.44
C VAL A 23 19.90 25.37 -13.86
N PRO A 24 20.69 25.29 -14.94
CA PRO A 24 21.35 24.05 -15.34
C PRO A 24 22.20 23.47 -14.19
N GLY A 25 22.11 22.15 -13.97
CA GLY A 25 22.88 21.43 -12.96
C GLY A 25 22.29 21.46 -11.53
N LYS A 26 21.25 22.26 -11.26
CA LYS A 26 20.53 22.22 -9.98
C LYS A 26 19.46 21.13 -10.02
N HIS A 27 19.74 19.98 -9.42
CA HIS A 27 18.76 18.92 -9.23
C HIS A 27 18.04 19.08 -7.90
N ASP A 28 16.71 18.96 -7.92
CA ASP A 28 15.93 18.86 -6.68
C ASP A 28 16.30 17.56 -5.96
N GLN A 29 16.51 17.63 -4.64
CA GLN A 29 16.83 16.49 -3.77
C GLN A 29 15.77 15.39 -3.84
N ARG A 30 14.58 15.69 -4.35
CA ARG A 30 13.55 14.70 -4.65
C ARG A 30 13.96 13.71 -5.73
N PHE A 31 14.75 14.13 -6.73
CA PHE A 31 15.13 13.26 -7.85
C PHE A 31 16.29 12.35 -7.51
N TRP A 32 16.24 11.11 -8.00
CA TRP A 32 17.30 10.12 -7.83
C TRP A 32 18.40 10.32 -8.87
N THR A 33 19.61 10.54 -8.39
CA THR A 33 20.82 10.59 -9.22
C THR A 33 21.22 9.19 -9.70
N ASP A 34 22.06 9.10 -10.74
CA ASP A 34 22.62 7.83 -11.20
C ASP A 34 23.48 7.16 -10.11
N ALA A 35 24.26 7.94 -9.36
CA ALA A 35 25.07 7.44 -8.25
C ALA A 35 24.21 6.76 -7.16
N GLU A 36 23.09 7.38 -6.78
CA GLU A 36 22.18 6.78 -5.80
C GLU A 36 21.50 5.52 -6.35
N ARG A 37 21.14 5.48 -7.65
CA ARG A 37 20.59 4.29 -8.30
C ARG A 37 21.59 3.15 -8.32
N ASP A 38 22.87 3.43 -8.52
CA ASP A 38 23.93 2.42 -8.51
C ASP A 38 24.17 1.85 -7.11
N ILE A 39 24.06 2.67 -6.06
CA ILE A 39 24.06 2.19 -4.67
C ILE A 39 22.90 1.19 -4.47
N VAL A 40 21.70 1.53 -4.92
CA VAL A 40 20.54 0.62 -4.81
C VAL A 40 20.79 -0.67 -5.60
N ARG A 41 21.35 -0.61 -6.82
CA ARG A 41 21.64 -1.82 -7.62
C ARG A 41 22.63 -2.76 -6.93
N ARG A 42 23.69 -2.22 -6.32
CA ARG A 42 24.76 -3.02 -5.72
C ARG A 42 24.39 -3.60 -4.35
N TYR A 43 23.75 -2.81 -3.49
CA TYR A 43 23.61 -3.18 -2.07
C TYR A 43 22.21 -3.69 -1.69
N PHE A 44 21.18 -3.39 -2.50
CA PHE A 44 19.82 -3.86 -2.23
C PHE A 44 19.67 -5.40 -2.29
N PRO A 45 20.34 -6.12 -3.21
CA PRO A 45 20.26 -7.58 -3.26
C PRO A 45 20.67 -8.26 -1.96
N ASP A 46 21.73 -7.78 -1.31
CA ASP A 46 22.34 -8.48 -0.17
C ASP A 46 21.75 -8.03 1.17
N GLY A 47 21.55 -6.72 1.35
CA GLY A 47 21.14 -6.13 2.64
C GLY A 47 19.80 -5.40 2.64
N GLY A 48 19.09 -5.39 1.51
CA GLY A 48 17.82 -4.68 1.37
C GLY A 48 17.94 -3.17 1.63
N ALA A 49 16.84 -2.55 2.06
CA ALA A 49 16.79 -1.10 2.25
C ALA A 49 17.75 -0.58 3.34
N GLY A 50 18.04 -1.38 4.36
CA GLY A 50 18.95 -0.99 5.45
C GLY A 50 20.39 -0.78 4.98
N ALA A 51 20.91 -1.68 4.14
CA ALA A 51 22.27 -1.55 3.60
C ALA A 51 22.42 -0.38 2.62
N CYS A 52 21.36 -0.05 1.88
CA CYS A 52 21.34 1.14 1.03
C CYS A 52 21.32 2.42 1.85
N LEU A 53 20.50 2.51 2.91
CA LEU A 53 20.40 3.73 3.72
C LEU A 53 21.68 4.10 4.46
N ALA A 54 22.52 3.13 4.82
CA ALA A 54 23.83 3.41 5.40
C ALA A 54 24.80 4.12 4.43
N ARG A 55 24.52 4.08 3.12
CA ARG A 55 25.39 4.61 2.05
C ARG A 55 24.72 5.74 1.26
N LEU A 56 23.40 5.88 1.39
CA LEU A 56 22.62 6.94 0.76
C LEU A 56 22.65 8.20 1.63
N PRO A 57 22.47 9.38 1.01
CA PRO A 57 22.35 10.62 1.75
C PRO A 57 21.10 10.63 2.66
N GLN A 58 21.18 11.36 3.78
CA GLN A 58 20.22 11.33 4.89
C GLN A 58 18.78 11.73 4.51
N HIS A 59 18.58 12.38 3.36
CA HIS A 59 17.24 12.75 2.87
C HIS A 59 16.45 11.57 2.28
N ARG A 60 17.05 10.37 2.15
CA ARG A 60 16.38 9.19 1.61
C ARG A 60 15.75 8.35 2.72
N SER A 61 14.53 7.87 2.47
CA SER A 61 13.78 7.01 3.38
C SER A 61 13.76 5.55 2.91
N THR A 62 13.49 4.63 3.84
CA THR A 62 13.31 3.19 3.54
C THR A 62 12.29 2.97 2.43
N ALA A 63 11.14 3.66 2.51
CA ALA A 63 10.07 3.59 1.52
C ALA A 63 10.53 4.06 0.14
N GLY A 64 11.32 5.13 0.07
CA GLY A 64 11.93 5.62 -1.17
C GLY A 64 12.86 4.59 -1.80
N VAL A 65 13.69 3.92 -1.01
CA VAL A 65 14.59 2.85 -1.49
C VAL A 65 13.80 1.66 -2.05
N TYR A 66 12.73 1.23 -1.38
CA TYR A 66 11.87 0.16 -1.91
C TYR A 66 11.18 0.56 -3.21
N GLY A 67 10.67 1.79 -3.30
CA GLY A 67 10.10 2.33 -4.52
C GLY A 67 11.10 2.33 -5.66
N GLN A 68 12.34 2.76 -5.37
CA GLN A 68 13.38 2.82 -6.38
C GLN A 68 13.91 1.45 -6.80
N ALA A 69 14.06 0.52 -5.86
CA ALA A 69 14.41 -0.87 -6.18
C ALA A 69 13.36 -1.50 -7.09
N LYS A 70 12.07 -1.21 -6.88
CA LYS A 70 10.99 -1.65 -7.77
C LYS A 70 11.11 -1.07 -9.19
N ILE A 71 11.40 0.23 -9.31
CA ILE A 71 11.60 0.90 -10.61
C ILE A 71 12.82 0.31 -11.34
N LEU A 72 13.89 0.03 -10.60
CA LEU A 72 15.13 -0.57 -11.13
C LEU A 72 15.01 -2.09 -11.36
N GLY A 73 13.92 -2.73 -10.93
CA GLY A 73 13.71 -4.18 -11.04
C GLY A 73 14.59 -5.03 -10.11
N VAL A 74 15.23 -4.42 -9.12
CA VAL A 74 16.16 -5.10 -8.21
C VAL A 74 15.39 -5.73 -7.05
N LYS A 75 15.66 -7.01 -6.77
CA LYS A 75 15.04 -7.76 -5.66
C LYS A 75 16.12 -8.17 -4.66
N ARG A 76 15.73 -8.31 -3.41
CA ARG A 76 16.63 -8.85 -2.37
C ARG A 76 16.77 -10.36 -2.53
N ASN A 77 18.02 -10.85 -2.52
CA ASN A 77 18.39 -12.26 -2.54
C ASN A 77 17.76 -12.94 -1.31
N GLY A 78 16.96 -13.98 -1.54
CA GLY A 78 16.22 -14.70 -0.47
C GLY A 78 14.83 -14.14 -0.14
N SER A 79 14.34 -13.11 -0.84
CA SER A 79 12.91 -12.76 -0.72
C SER A 79 12.06 -13.89 -1.32
N PRO A 80 11.05 -14.41 -0.61
CA PRO A 80 10.19 -15.44 -1.16
C PRO A 80 9.53 -14.90 -2.45
N ALA A 81 9.78 -15.58 -3.57
CA ALA A 81 9.32 -15.18 -4.90
C ALA A 81 7.78 -15.04 -4.95
N THR A 82 7.08 -15.83 -4.16
CA THR A 82 5.63 -15.80 -4.01
C THR A 82 5.25 -15.87 -2.53
N ARG A 83 4.28 -15.05 -2.11
CA ARG A 83 3.61 -15.26 -0.82
C ARG A 83 2.72 -16.50 -0.97
N LYS A 84 2.94 -17.54 -0.16
CA LYS A 84 2.07 -18.72 -0.13
C LYS A 84 0.63 -18.25 0.17
N ARG A 85 -0.27 -18.40 -0.80
CA ARG A 85 -1.70 -18.16 -0.58
C ARG A 85 -2.25 -19.40 0.11
N HIS A 86 -2.91 -19.21 1.24
CA HIS A 86 -3.68 -20.27 1.89
C HIS A 86 -4.89 -20.58 1.00
N GLN A 87 -4.94 -21.80 0.46
CA GLN A 87 -6.05 -22.25 -0.37
C GLN A 87 -7.22 -22.65 0.53
N ALA A 88 -8.42 -22.27 0.12
CA ALA A 88 -9.65 -22.77 0.74
C ALA A 88 -10.08 -24.02 -0.03
N SER A 89 -10.06 -25.17 0.66
CA SER A 89 -10.65 -26.43 0.16
C SER A 89 -12.08 -26.57 0.72
N PRO A 90 -13.02 -27.17 -0.02
CA PRO A 90 -14.35 -27.49 0.50
C PRO A 90 -14.31 -28.34 1.79
N GLU A 91 -13.36 -29.26 1.90
CA GLU A 91 -13.15 -30.10 3.09
C GLU A 91 -12.76 -29.23 4.30
N LEU A 92 -11.81 -28.31 4.09
CA LEU A 92 -11.37 -27.38 5.14
C LEU A 92 -12.51 -26.43 5.56
N ASP A 93 -13.35 -26.00 4.63
CA ASP A 93 -14.52 -25.19 4.97
C ASP A 93 -15.53 -25.97 5.82
N GLN A 94 -15.69 -27.27 5.54
CA GLN A 94 -16.55 -28.15 6.34
C GLN A 94 -15.99 -28.33 7.75
N GLU A 95 -14.70 -28.61 7.89
CA GLU A 95 -14.02 -28.69 9.19
C GLU A 95 -14.11 -27.37 9.98
N ILE A 96 -14.07 -26.22 9.29
CA ILE A 96 -14.26 -24.91 9.91
C ILE A 96 -15.69 -24.76 10.44
N ARG A 97 -16.72 -25.19 9.69
CA ARG A 97 -18.12 -25.13 10.13
C ARG A 97 -18.36 -26.03 11.34
N GLU A 98 -17.91 -27.27 11.28
CA GLU A 98 -18.05 -28.23 12.38
C GLU A 98 -17.29 -27.77 13.63
N GLY A 99 -16.05 -27.31 13.45
CA GLY A 99 -15.26 -26.75 14.54
C GLY A 99 -15.89 -25.50 15.14
N TRP A 100 -16.53 -24.65 14.33
CA TRP A 100 -17.25 -23.47 14.80
C TRP A 100 -18.50 -23.84 15.62
N GLN A 101 -19.24 -24.87 15.22
CA GLN A 101 -20.43 -25.35 15.93
C GLN A 101 -20.09 -26.06 17.24
N ALA A 102 -19.02 -26.85 17.27
CA ALA A 102 -18.58 -27.60 18.45
C ALA A 102 -17.86 -26.73 19.50
N MET A 103 -17.49 -25.50 19.12
CA MET A 103 -16.72 -24.59 19.96
C MET A 103 -17.60 -23.85 20.97
N ASP A 104 -17.10 -23.75 22.20
CA ASP A 104 -17.63 -22.84 23.20
C ASP A 104 -17.20 -21.39 22.90
N ALA A 105 -18.12 -20.59 22.37
CA ALA A 105 -17.91 -19.19 22.03
C ALA A 105 -17.61 -18.29 23.25
N GLY A 106 -17.93 -18.74 24.48
CA GLY A 106 -17.64 -18.02 25.72
C GLY A 106 -16.19 -18.17 26.20
N ARG A 107 -15.47 -19.20 25.74
CA ARG A 107 -14.10 -19.47 26.15
C ARG A 107 -13.10 -18.58 25.40
N LYS A 108 -12.40 -17.72 26.15
CA LYS A 108 -11.26 -16.93 25.62
C LYS A 108 -10.21 -17.87 25.01
N GLY A 109 -9.86 -17.62 23.75
CA GLY A 109 -8.81 -18.38 23.06
C GLY A 109 -9.30 -19.59 22.24
N ALA A 110 -10.57 -20.01 22.35
CA ALA A 110 -11.09 -21.17 21.60
C ALA A 110 -10.88 -21.04 20.07
N VAL A 111 -11.04 -19.83 19.55
CA VAL A 111 -10.73 -19.44 18.16
C VAL A 111 -9.26 -19.71 17.77
N ALA A 112 -8.32 -19.40 18.65
CA ALA A 112 -6.90 -19.57 18.38
C ALA A 112 -6.50 -21.05 18.44
N ASP A 113 -7.03 -21.78 19.42
CA ASP A 113 -6.81 -23.22 19.59
C ASP A 113 -7.32 -23.98 18.35
N LEU A 114 -8.49 -23.61 17.83
CA LEU A 114 -9.08 -24.25 16.65
C LEU A 114 -8.31 -23.95 15.37
N ALA A 115 -7.82 -22.71 15.20
CA ALA A 115 -6.95 -22.37 14.08
C ALA A 115 -5.63 -23.15 14.12
N LEU A 116 -5.07 -23.36 15.31
CA LEU A 116 -3.83 -24.12 15.52
C LEU A 116 -4.05 -25.61 15.19
N ARG A 117 -5.19 -26.19 15.62
CA ARG A 117 -5.58 -27.57 15.27
C ARG A 117 -5.67 -27.78 13.76
N LEU A 118 -6.28 -26.83 13.04
CA LEU A 118 -6.42 -26.87 11.58
C LEU A 118 -5.14 -26.44 10.83
N LYS A 119 -4.05 -26.13 11.55
CA LYS A 119 -2.77 -25.66 10.98
C LYS A 119 -2.91 -24.45 10.04
N VAL A 120 -3.90 -23.60 10.30
CA VAL A 120 -4.16 -22.37 9.54
C VAL A 120 -3.85 -21.14 10.38
N PRO A 121 -3.33 -20.05 9.80
CA PRO A 121 -3.14 -18.82 10.54
C PRO A 121 -4.48 -18.23 11.00
N ARG A 122 -4.53 -17.78 12.26
CA ARG A 122 -5.74 -17.17 12.85
C ARG A 122 -6.34 -16.07 11.99
N TRP A 123 -5.52 -15.18 11.41
CA TRP A 123 -5.99 -14.09 10.56
C TRP A 123 -6.69 -14.60 9.28
N TRP A 124 -6.20 -15.71 8.70
CA TRP A 124 -6.79 -16.31 7.51
C TRP A 124 -8.11 -16.99 7.87
N TRP A 125 -8.14 -17.70 9.00
CA TRP A 125 -9.32 -18.35 9.52
C TRP A 125 -10.45 -17.37 9.85
N THR A 126 -10.17 -16.27 10.57
CA THR A 126 -11.18 -15.23 10.85
C THR A 126 -11.73 -14.63 9.56
N LYS A 127 -10.88 -14.37 8.57
CA LYS A 127 -11.34 -13.91 7.26
C LYS A 127 -12.23 -14.96 6.57
N ARG A 128 -11.91 -16.25 6.70
CA ARG A 128 -12.72 -17.33 6.13
C ARG A 128 -14.08 -17.44 6.81
N LEU A 129 -14.16 -17.32 8.14
CA LEU A 129 -15.44 -17.27 8.86
C LEU A 129 -16.36 -16.15 8.38
N THR A 130 -15.81 -14.95 8.17
CA THR A 130 -16.60 -13.83 7.62
C THR A 130 -17.08 -14.10 6.20
N PHE A 131 -16.30 -14.85 5.41
CA PHE A 131 -16.68 -15.26 4.05
C PHE A 131 -17.75 -16.36 4.07
N LEU A 132 -17.65 -17.32 4.99
CA LEU A 132 -18.63 -18.40 5.19
C LEU A 132 -19.92 -17.93 5.88
N GLY A 133 -20.00 -16.66 6.30
CA GLY A 133 -21.17 -16.09 6.98
C GLY A 133 -21.33 -16.52 8.44
N LEU A 134 -20.34 -17.19 9.03
CA LEU A 134 -20.39 -17.68 10.41
C LEU A 134 -20.22 -16.57 11.45
N THR A 135 -19.57 -15.47 11.06
CA THR A 135 -19.39 -14.27 11.89
C THR A 135 -19.90 -13.05 11.16
N ILE A 136 -20.61 -12.18 11.87
CA ILE A 136 -21.11 -10.91 11.32
C ILE A 136 -19.92 -10.03 10.96
N ARG A 137 -19.86 -9.62 9.69
CA ARG A 137 -18.96 -8.53 9.28
C ARG A 137 -19.46 -7.27 9.97
N HIS A 138 -18.61 -6.64 10.79
CA HIS A 138 -18.93 -5.32 11.36
C HIS A 138 -19.39 -4.39 10.23
N LYS A 139 -20.61 -3.87 10.34
CA LYS A 139 -21.14 -2.88 9.40
C LYS A 139 -20.22 -1.66 9.49
N LYS A 140 -19.61 -1.29 8.37
CA LYS A 140 -19.01 0.03 8.26
C LYS A 140 -20.16 1.02 8.17
N GLU A 141 -20.15 2.03 9.02
CA GLU A 141 -21.04 3.18 8.86
C GLU A 141 -20.82 3.76 7.45
N PRO A 142 -21.90 4.19 6.78
CA PRO A 142 -21.75 4.88 5.50
C PRO A 142 -20.84 6.09 5.68
N PRO A 143 -20.03 6.46 4.66
CA PRO A 143 -19.27 7.70 4.70
C PRO A 143 -20.22 8.87 4.99
N TRP A 144 -19.76 9.85 5.77
CA TRP A 144 -20.52 11.05 6.15
C TRP A 144 -21.25 11.59 4.90
N THR A 145 -22.58 11.53 4.91
CA THR A 145 -23.43 12.19 3.92
C THR A 145 -23.67 13.63 4.36
N ALA A 146 -23.36 14.60 3.49
CA ALA A 146 -23.30 16.05 3.78
C ALA A 146 -24.65 16.72 4.12
N ALA A 147 -25.64 15.98 4.63
CA ALA A 147 -27.00 16.45 4.87
C ALA A 147 -27.20 17.23 6.20
N LYS A 148 -26.13 17.69 6.84
CA LYS A 148 -26.19 18.59 8.01
C LYS A 148 -25.09 19.63 7.95
N THR A 149 -25.15 20.50 6.95
CA THR A 149 -24.42 21.77 7.02
C THR A 149 -25.39 22.88 6.66
N CYS A 150 -25.84 23.56 7.73
CA CYS A 150 -26.48 24.88 7.78
C CYS A 150 -27.93 24.98 7.26
#